data_AF-A0A7S0QJS6-F1
#
_entry.id   AF-A0A7S0QJS6-F1
#
_cell.length_a   1.000
_cell.length_b   1.000
_cell.length_c   1.000
_cell.angle_alpha   90.00
_cell.angle_beta   90.00
_cell.angle_gamma   90.00
#
_symmetry.space_group_name_H-M   'P 1'
#
loop_
_entity.id
_entity.type
_entity.pdbx_description
1 polymer ?
#
loop_
_entity_poly.entity_id
_entity_poly.type
_entity_poly.pdbx_seq_one_letter_code
_entity_poly.pdbx_strand_id
1 'polypeptide(L)'
;PGPIDLPFSPPAGSLRRKLRRLLFEGHLMEVQVLRRALQSNLGDVTFHEAYARTGRIVNITVSPASEYERPRLLNYLTAPNVLLWSAACASCAFPILFQPVELVAKDKHGALVPYHLTDVKWKDGSMTTDLPTTRLSELFNVNHFVVSQTNPHAIPLMSKPRATRKWREHAAAARPSWARRCCGVAAYLLSSELAHRFRQAVHLGLVPKILEASLFQPMGGDITIVPPFSLSIYGKVISNPTWDQVQQCTADALRCTWPVVSRVRTDCEVEIMLDQSARRLAKAVQERNARLDGGGD
;
A
#
# COMPACT_ATOMS: atom_id res chain seq x y z
N PRO A 1 5.37 -7.07 20.59
CA PRO A 1 4.67 -5.86 20.10
C PRO A 1 3.83 -5.25 21.23
N GLY A 2 4.20 -4.05 21.69
CA GLY A 2 3.37 -3.27 22.62
C GLY A 2 2.02 -2.89 21.98
N PRO A 3 1.08 -2.34 22.76
CA PRO A 3 -0.18 -1.86 22.19
C PRO A 3 0.11 -0.78 21.15
N ILE A 4 -0.30 -1.02 19.91
CA ILE A 4 -0.21 -0.03 18.82
C ILE A 4 -1.10 1.16 19.20
N ASP A 5 -0.56 2.36 19.15
CA ASP A 5 -1.32 3.58 19.35
C ASP A 5 -2.22 3.80 18.13
N LEU A 6 -3.52 3.57 18.30
CA LEU A 6 -4.54 3.63 17.24
C LEU A 6 -5.17 5.01 16.93
N PRO A 7 -4.96 6.13 17.66
CA PRO A 7 -5.58 7.41 17.33
C PRO A 7 -4.86 8.07 16.15
N PHE A 8 -5.26 7.73 14.93
CA PHE A 8 -4.82 8.35 13.68
C PHE A 8 -5.59 9.62 13.33
N SER A 9 -6.71 9.88 14.02
CA SER A 9 -7.58 11.06 13.86
C SER A 9 -7.93 11.63 15.23
N PRO A 10 -8.10 12.97 15.37
CA PRO A 10 -8.52 13.54 16.64
C PRO A 10 -9.85 12.90 17.12
N PRO A 11 -10.01 12.70 18.45
CA PRO A 11 -11.18 12.04 19.02
C PRO A 11 -12.45 12.76 18.58
N ALA A 12 -13.51 11.98 18.34
CA ALA A 12 -14.80 12.31 17.71
C ALA A 12 -15.34 13.75 17.94
N GLY A 13 -14.70 14.73 17.32
CA GLY A 13 -15.18 16.09 17.18
C GLY A 13 -16.03 16.15 15.92
N SER A 14 -17.33 16.37 16.10
CA SER A 14 -18.41 16.59 15.11
C SER A 14 -18.00 16.55 13.64
N LEU A 15 -18.66 15.72 12.83
CA LEU A 15 -18.62 15.74 11.36
C LEU A 15 -18.64 17.16 10.78
N ARG A 16 -19.29 18.12 11.46
CA ARG A 16 -19.28 19.55 11.12
C ARG A 16 -17.88 20.19 11.13
N ARG A 17 -16.99 19.81 12.05
CA ARG A 17 -15.59 20.28 12.11
C ARG A 17 -14.77 19.73 10.94
N LYS A 18 -14.97 18.44 10.58
CA LYS A 18 -14.34 17.83 9.39
C LYS A 18 -14.85 18.48 8.10
N LEU A 19 -16.16 18.72 7.99
CA LEU A 19 -16.76 19.41 6.85
C LEU A 19 -16.30 20.86 6.73
N ARG A 20 -16.25 21.58 7.87
CA ARG A 20 -15.72 22.96 7.92
C ARG A 20 -14.26 22.99 7.48
N ARG A 21 -13.42 22.05 7.93
CA ARG A 21 -12.02 21.97 7.48
C ARG A 21 -11.89 21.63 6.00
N LEU A 22 -12.74 20.75 5.47
CA LEU A 22 -12.79 20.51 4.02
C LEU A 22 -13.12 21.79 3.24
N LEU A 23 -14.10 22.57 3.72
CA LEU A 23 -14.56 23.81 3.08
C LEU A 23 -13.56 24.98 3.21
N PHE A 24 -12.88 25.11 4.36
CA PHE A 24 -12.00 26.25 4.65
C PHE A 24 -10.50 25.96 4.47
N GLU A 25 -10.05 24.75 4.75
CA GLU A 25 -8.63 24.35 4.75
C GLU A 25 -8.29 23.37 3.61
N GLY A 26 -9.30 22.82 2.91
CA GLY A 26 -9.13 21.91 1.77
C GLY A 26 -8.73 20.48 2.14
N HIS A 27 -8.72 20.11 3.44
CA HIS A 27 -8.27 18.80 3.92
C HIS A 27 -9.17 18.27 5.05
N LEU A 28 -9.40 16.96 5.09
CA LEU A 28 -10.33 16.32 6.03
C LEU A 28 -9.69 15.91 7.37
N MET A 29 -8.42 15.49 7.35
CA MET A 29 -7.74 14.84 8.48
C MET A 29 -6.46 15.58 8.87
N GLU A 30 -6.13 15.54 10.15
CA GLU A 30 -5.01 16.29 10.72
C GLU A 30 -3.74 15.45 10.70
N VAL A 31 -2.78 15.84 9.85
CA VAL A 31 -1.48 15.16 9.70
C VAL A 31 -0.72 15.06 11.02
N GLN A 32 -0.84 16.04 11.90
CA GLN A 32 -0.14 16.05 13.18
C GLN A 32 -0.56 14.91 14.11
N VAL A 33 -1.81 14.46 14.04
CA VAL A 33 -2.29 13.33 14.85
C VAL A 33 -1.73 12.02 14.30
N LEU A 34 -1.78 11.84 12.98
CA LEU A 34 -1.15 10.71 12.31
C LEU A 34 0.37 10.66 12.58
N ARG A 35 1.04 11.80 12.53
CA ARG A 35 2.47 11.93 12.84
C ARG A 35 2.77 11.47 14.26
N ARG A 36 2.02 11.93 15.26
CA ARG A 36 2.21 11.52 16.67
C ARG A 36 2.00 10.01 16.85
N ALA A 37 0.94 9.46 16.26
CA ALA A 37 0.69 8.02 16.31
C ALA A 37 1.79 7.21 15.62
N LEU A 38 2.32 7.67 14.47
CA LEU A 38 3.43 6.99 13.81
C LEU A 38 4.74 7.13 14.59
N GLN A 39 5.00 8.30 15.20
CA GLN A 39 6.17 8.51 16.05
C GLN A 39 6.12 7.67 17.33
N SER A 40 4.95 7.53 17.98
CA SER A 40 4.81 6.68 19.17
C SER A 40 4.99 5.19 18.85
N ASN A 41 4.54 4.75 17.68
CA ASN A 41 4.62 3.35 17.25
C ASN A 41 5.98 2.95 16.66
N LEU A 42 6.58 3.78 15.81
CA LEU A 42 7.82 3.46 15.08
C LEU A 42 9.07 3.99 15.78
N GLY A 43 8.93 5.04 16.60
CA GLY A 43 10.04 5.83 17.10
C GLY A 43 10.79 6.57 15.99
N ASP A 44 11.88 7.24 16.36
CA ASP A 44 12.75 7.91 15.40
C ASP A 44 13.74 6.91 14.78
N VAL A 45 13.23 6.00 13.96
CA VAL A 45 14.05 4.99 13.26
C VAL A 45 14.19 5.38 11.78
N THR A 46 15.41 5.31 11.26
CA THR A 46 15.69 5.56 9.83
C THR A 46 15.58 4.29 8.98
N PHE A 47 15.50 4.42 7.65
CA PHE A 47 15.52 3.26 6.75
C PHE A 47 16.77 2.39 6.94
N HIS A 48 17.94 3.00 7.13
CA HIS A 48 19.18 2.27 7.38
C HIS A 48 19.15 1.54 8.72
N GLU A 49 18.72 2.21 9.79
CA GLU A 49 18.62 1.60 11.12
C GLU A 49 17.62 0.43 11.13
N ALA A 50 16.49 0.57 10.43
CA ALA A 50 15.49 -0.48 10.32
C ALA A 50 16.04 -1.71 9.57
N TYR A 51 16.78 -1.50 8.49
CA TYR A 51 17.44 -2.57 7.75
C TYR A 51 18.52 -3.25 8.61
N ALA A 52 19.38 -2.50 9.29
CA ALA A 52 20.41 -3.04 10.15
C ALA A 52 19.85 -3.90 11.30
N ARG A 53 18.68 -3.52 11.85
CA ARG A 53 18.02 -4.24 12.95
C ARG A 53 17.29 -5.51 12.49
N THR A 54 16.65 -5.47 11.33
CA THR A 54 15.70 -6.52 10.92
C THR A 54 16.17 -7.37 9.74
N GLY A 55 17.14 -6.88 8.97
CA GLY A 55 17.51 -7.42 7.67
C GLY A 55 16.41 -7.29 6.60
N ARG A 56 15.29 -6.60 6.89
CA ARG A 56 14.18 -6.42 5.96
C ARG A 56 14.25 -5.07 5.27
N ILE A 57 14.00 -5.09 3.97
CA ILE A 57 14.04 -3.89 3.12
C ILE A 57 12.65 -3.26 3.13
N VAL A 58 12.57 -2.02 3.62
CA VAL A 58 11.33 -1.21 3.59
C VAL A 58 11.41 -0.25 2.41
N ASN A 59 10.34 -0.22 1.61
CA ASN A 59 10.19 0.64 0.45
C ASN A 59 8.92 1.48 0.59
N ILE A 60 9.03 2.80 0.45
CA ILE A 60 7.89 3.72 0.52
C ILE A 60 7.92 4.65 -0.69
N THR A 61 6.82 4.73 -1.44
CA THR A 61 6.65 5.66 -2.56
C THR A 61 6.11 6.99 -2.09
N VAL A 62 6.65 8.06 -2.65
CA VAL A 62 6.20 9.45 -2.42
C VAL A 62 6.17 10.20 -3.74
N SER A 63 5.12 10.99 -3.95
CA SER A 63 5.00 11.90 -5.08
C SER A 63 5.26 13.33 -4.62
N PRO A 64 6.03 14.14 -5.35
CA PRO A 64 6.23 15.54 -4.97
C PRO A 64 4.92 16.33 -5.14
N ALA A 65 4.75 17.39 -4.34
CA ALA A 65 3.63 18.30 -4.49
C ALA A 65 3.75 19.18 -5.74
N SER A 66 4.97 19.40 -6.22
CA SER A 66 5.33 20.15 -7.42
C SER A 66 5.30 19.24 -8.66
N GLU A 67 4.76 19.74 -9.77
CA GLU A 67 4.65 18.99 -11.02
C GLU A 67 5.99 18.80 -11.75
N TYR A 68 7.01 19.59 -11.41
CA TYR A 68 8.32 19.55 -12.07
C TYR A 68 9.24 18.46 -11.54
N GLU A 69 8.88 17.84 -10.42
CA GLU A 69 9.68 16.81 -9.78
C GLU A 69 9.07 15.42 -10.02
N ARG A 70 9.93 14.40 -10.07
CA ARG A 70 9.51 13.00 -10.29
C ARG A 70 9.22 12.30 -8.97
N PRO A 71 8.29 11.33 -8.95
CA PRO A 71 8.05 10.49 -7.78
C PRO A 71 9.31 9.71 -7.39
N ARG A 72 9.48 9.47 -6.10
CA ARG A 72 10.65 8.81 -5.52
C ARG A 72 10.23 7.54 -4.77
N LEU A 73 11.09 6.54 -4.87
CA LEU A 73 11.03 5.32 -4.07
C LEU A 73 12.07 5.42 -2.95
N LEU A 74 11.61 5.62 -1.73
CA LEU A 74 12.44 5.77 -0.53
C LEU A 74 12.73 4.39 0.06
N ASN A 75 14.02 4.09 0.25
CA ASN A 75 14.50 2.87 0.90
C ASN A 75 15.90 3.11 1.50
N TYR A 76 16.51 2.05 2.03
CA TYR A 76 17.83 2.16 2.66
C TYR A 76 18.97 2.46 1.66
N LEU A 77 18.80 2.22 0.37
CA LEU A 77 19.78 2.56 -0.68
C LEU A 77 19.62 4.00 -1.17
N THR A 78 18.39 4.44 -1.40
CA THR A 78 18.08 5.75 -1.98
C THR A 78 18.00 6.86 -0.94
N ALA A 79 17.53 6.54 0.27
CA ALA A 79 17.27 7.50 1.34
C ALA A 79 17.54 6.91 2.74
N PRO A 80 18.79 6.48 3.04
CA PRO A 80 19.13 5.77 4.28
C PRO A 80 18.81 6.53 5.57
N ASN A 81 18.97 7.85 5.54
CA ASN A 81 18.88 8.72 6.73
C ASN A 81 17.45 9.23 6.98
N VAL A 82 16.51 8.99 6.08
CA VAL A 82 15.11 9.44 6.23
C VAL A 82 14.42 8.61 7.30
N LEU A 83 13.62 9.26 8.13
CA LEU A 83 12.80 8.64 9.17
C LEU A 83 11.61 7.89 8.56
N LEU A 84 11.36 6.67 9.04
CA LEU A 84 10.25 5.86 8.56
C LEU A 84 8.88 6.51 8.78
N TRP A 85 8.66 7.14 9.94
CA TRP A 85 7.40 7.81 10.24
C TRP A 85 7.13 8.99 9.31
N SER A 86 8.18 9.72 8.88
CA SER A 86 8.02 10.89 8.01
C SER A 86 7.70 10.47 6.58
N ALA A 87 8.37 9.43 6.08
CA ALA A 87 8.06 8.80 4.80
C ALA A 87 6.65 8.20 4.78
N ALA A 88 6.23 7.53 5.86
CA ALA A 88 4.87 7.01 5.99
C ALA A 88 3.81 8.12 6.00
N CYS A 89 4.05 9.23 6.71
CA CYS A 89 3.15 10.40 6.67
C CYS A 89 3.02 10.97 5.26
N ALA A 90 4.14 11.11 4.54
CA ALA A 90 4.16 11.62 3.17
C ALA A 90 3.43 10.68 2.20
N SER A 91 3.60 9.36 2.35
CA SER A 91 2.91 8.36 1.55
C SER A 91 1.41 8.32 1.83
N CYS A 92 0.96 8.55 3.07
CA CYS A 92 -0.46 8.66 3.40
C CYS A 92 -1.08 10.03 3.04
N ALA A 93 -0.31 10.98 2.51
CA ALA A 93 -0.78 12.33 2.21
C ALA A 93 -1.62 12.38 0.92
N PHE A 94 -2.76 11.68 0.94
CA PHE A 94 -3.70 11.63 -0.18
C PHE A 94 -4.42 13.00 -0.32
N PRO A 95 -4.55 13.53 -1.54
CA PRO A 95 -5.26 14.79 -1.79
C PRO A 95 -6.65 14.80 -1.16
N ILE A 96 -7.08 15.94 -0.63
CA ILE A 96 -8.38 16.11 0.07
C ILE A 96 -8.42 15.46 1.46
N LEU A 97 -7.68 14.37 1.70
CA LEU A 97 -7.62 13.72 3.02
C LEU A 97 -6.58 14.38 3.93
N PHE A 98 -5.35 14.54 3.47
CA PHE A 98 -4.22 15.01 4.28
C PHE A 98 -3.39 16.06 3.54
N GLN A 99 -2.81 16.99 4.30
CA GLN A 99 -1.92 18.02 3.73
C GLN A 99 -0.58 17.41 3.29
N PRO A 100 0.05 17.95 2.22
CA PRO A 100 1.40 17.57 1.84
C PRO A 100 2.41 17.79 2.96
N VAL A 101 3.34 16.85 3.15
CA VAL A 101 4.27 16.80 4.30
C VAL A 101 5.71 16.84 3.83
N GLU A 102 6.59 17.44 4.62
CA GLU A 102 8.04 17.42 4.39
C GLU A 102 8.67 16.15 4.95
N LEU A 103 9.66 15.62 4.24
CA LEU A 103 10.44 14.49 4.70
C LEU A 103 11.47 14.95 5.74
N VAL A 104 11.63 14.15 6.79
CA VAL A 104 12.58 14.42 7.88
C VAL A 104 13.64 13.32 7.91
N ALA A 105 14.89 13.73 8.03
CA ALA A 105 16.06 12.87 8.11
C ALA A 105 16.84 13.10 9.40
N LYS A 106 17.68 12.13 9.77
CA LYS A 106 18.67 12.32 10.83
C LYS A 106 19.98 12.83 10.24
N ASP A 107 20.54 13.84 10.86
CA ASP A 107 21.91 14.27 10.62
C ASP A 107 22.93 13.31 11.28
N LYS A 108 24.20 13.44 10.94
CA LYS A 108 25.33 12.71 11.55
C LYS A 108 25.40 12.83 13.07
N HIS A 109 24.85 13.91 13.63
CA HIS A 109 24.77 14.15 15.06
C HIS A 109 23.50 13.57 15.72
N GLY A 110 22.64 12.90 14.95
CA GLY A 110 21.37 12.34 15.43
C GLY A 110 20.24 13.37 15.56
N ALA A 111 20.47 14.64 15.19
CA ALA A 111 19.45 15.67 15.18
C ALA A 111 18.48 15.49 13.99
N LEU A 112 17.21 15.84 14.20
CA LEU A 112 16.20 15.77 13.15
C LEU A 112 16.25 17.02 12.28
N VAL A 113 16.48 16.84 10.98
CA VAL A 113 16.59 17.91 9.99
C VAL A 113 15.66 17.64 8.80
N PRO A 114 15.18 18.68 8.11
CA PRO A 114 14.49 18.51 6.83
C PRO A 114 15.39 17.78 5.82
N TYR A 115 14.83 16.81 5.10
CA TYR A 115 15.60 16.04 4.11
C TYR A 115 15.99 16.89 2.89
N HIS A 116 15.18 17.90 2.54
CA HIS A 116 15.49 18.90 1.53
C HIS A 116 15.73 20.26 2.18
N LEU A 117 16.71 21.00 1.67
CA LEU A 117 17.00 22.38 2.10
C LEU A 117 15.94 23.38 1.64
N THR A 118 15.13 22.99 0.65
CA THR A 118 14.00 23.75 0.13
C THR A 118 12.70 23.14 0.65
N ASP A 119 11.64 23.95 0.84
CA ASP A 119 10.29 23.54 1.28
C ASP A 119 9.56 22.65 0.25
N VAL A 120 10.16 21.50 -0.07
CA VAL A 120 9.60 20.49 -0.96
C VAL A 120 8.66 19.62 -0.14
N LYS A 121 7.37 19.74 -0.44
CA LYS A 121 6.32 18.94 0.17
C LYS A 121 6.02 17.70 -0.66
N TRP A 122 5.69 16.62 0.01
CA TRP A 122 5.39 15.31 -0.57
C TRP A 122 3.94 14.92 -0.31
N LYS A 123 3.38 14.17 -1.26
CA LYS A 123 2.03 13.64 -1.33
C LYS A 123 2.08 12.14 -1.59
N ASP A 124 0.92 11.50 -1.52
CA ASP A 124 0.78 10.06 -1.74
C ASP A 124 1.42 9.57 -3.06
N GLY A 125 2.17 8.48 -2.98
CA GLY A 125 2.79 7.79 -4.11
C GLY A 125 1.76 7.22 -5.10
N SER A 126 0.57 6.86 -4.62
CA SER A 126 -0.54 6.33 -5.43
C SER A 126 -1.05 7.33 -6.47
N MET A 127 -0.72 8.62 -6.36
CA MET A 127 -1.07 9.63 -7.36
C MET A 127 -0.32 9.51 -8.69
N THR A 128 0.85 8.87 -8.69
CA THR A 128 1.68 8.74 -9.90
C THR A 128 1.82 7.28 -10.29
N THR A 129 2.29 6.45 -9.37
CA THR A 129 2.43 5.00 -9.57
C THR A 129 2.29 4.28 -8.22
N ASP A 130 1.14 3.62 -8.00
CA ASP A 130 0.85 2.85 -6.77
C ASP A 130 1.91 1.76 -6.50
N LEU A 131 2.25 0.99 -7.54
CA LEU A 131 3.18 -0.13 -7.46
C LEU A 131 4.37 0.11 -8.40
N PRO A 132 5.54 0.57 -7.92
CA PRO A 132 6.70 0.87 -8.74
C PRO A 132 7.49 -0.40 -9.07
N THR A 133 6.85 -1.37 -9.72
CA THR A 133 7.43 -2.70 -10.01
C THR A 133 8.75 -2.59 -10.76
N THR A 134 8.83 -1.74 -11.79
CA THR A 134 10.06 -1.52 -12.57
C THR A 134 11.21 -1.06 -11.68
N ARG A 135 10.99 -0.08 -10.79
CA ARG A 135 12.04 0.43 -9.89
C ARG A 135 12.44 -0.59 -8.83
N LEU A 136 11.49 -1.38 -8.33
CA LEU A 136 11.79 -2.45 -7.37
C LEU A 136 12.60 -3.57 -8.03
N SER A 137 12.26 -3.95 -9.26
CA SER A 137 13.04 -4.91 -10.04
C SER A 137 14.44 -4.38 -10.36
N GLU A 138 14.60 -3.09 -10.70
CA GLU A 138 15.91 -2.47 -10.94
C GLU A 138 16.80 -2.44 -9.70
N LEU A 139 16.24 -2.07 -8.54
CA LEU A 139 17.03 -1.87 -7.31
C LEU A 139 17.35 -3.17 -6.57
N PHE A 140 16.41 -4.13 -6.59
CA PHE A 140 16.48 -5.33 -5.76
C PHE A 140 16.40 -6.63 -6.54
N ASN A 141 16.41 -6.57 -7.88
CA ASN A 141 16.29 -7.73 -8.76
C ASN A 141 15.07 -8.61 -8.43
N VAL A 142 13.96 -7.97 -8.04
CA VAL A 142 12.71 -8.65 -7.69
C VAL A 142 11.99 -9.08 -8.97
N ASN A 143 11.63 -10.36 -9.02
CA ASN A 143 10.95 -11.00 -10.16
C ASN A 143 9.46 -11.29 -9.90
N HIS A 144 9.06 -11.38 -8.63
CA HIS A 144 7.72 -11.82 -8.25
C HIS A 144 7.11 -10.88 -7.20
N PHE A 145 5.87 -10.44 -7.44
CA PHE A 145 5.19 -9.44 -6.61
C PHE A 145 3.91 -10.01 -5.98
N VAL A 146 3.88 -10.02 -4.64
CA VAL A 146 2.68 -10.27 -3.85
C VAL A 146 2.10 -8.93 -3.41
N VAL A 147 0.92 -8.58 -3.92
CA VAL A 147 0.28 -7.28 -3.74
C VAL A 147 -0.98 -7.42 -2.91
N SER A 148 -1.11 -6.62 -1.86
CA SER A 148 -2.35 -6.49 -1.09
C SER A 148 -3.02 -5.17 -1.45
N GLN A 149 -4.00 -5.21 -2.36
CA GLN A 149 -4.67 -4.00 -2.81
C GLN A 149 -5.82 -3.65 -1.86
N THR A 150 -5.57 -2.69 -0.97
CA THR A 150 -6.57 -2.17 -0.03
C THR A 150 -7.19 -0.85 -0.49
N ASN A 151 -6.70 -0.29 -1.60
CA ASN A 151 -7.15 0.99 -2.11
C ASN A 151 -8.65 0.98 -2.40
N PRO A 152 -9.45 1.84 -1.73
CA PRO A 152 -10.91 1.81 -1.83
C PRO A 152 -11.41 1.94 -3.28
N HIS A 153 -10.79 2.82 -4.06
CA HIS A 153 -11.15 3.04 -5.47
C HIS A 153 -10.77 1.87 -6.38
N ALA A 154 -9.78 1.07 -5.99
CA ALA A 154 -9.27 -0.06 -6.75
C ALA A 154 -10.15 -1.30 -6.64
N ILE A 155 -10.70 -1.53 -5.45
CA ILE A 155 -11.45 -2.75 -5.12
C ILE A 155 -12.67 -2.96 -6.05
N PRO A 156 -13.52 -1.96 -6.40
CA PRO A 156 -14.66 -2.17 -7.29
C PRO A 156 -14.23 -2.56 -8.71
N LEU A 157 -13.12 -2.01 -9.20
CA LEU A 157 -12.60 -2.26 -10.55
C LEU A 157 -11.91 -3.63 -10.64
N MET A 158 -11.21 -4.02 -9.58
CA MET A 158 -10.44 -5.27 -9.48
C MET A 158 -11.22 -6.46 -8.99
N SER A 159 -12.30 -6.22 -8.24
CA SER A 159 -13.23 -7.25 -7.84
C SER A 159 -13.90 -7.79 -9.10
N LYS A 160 -13.22 -8.68 -9.82
CA LYS A 160 -13.90 -9.72 -10.59
C LYS A 160 -14.85 -10.33 -9.58
N PRO A 161 -16.17 -10.21 -9.76
CA PRO A 161 -17.07 -10.66 -8.73
C PRO A 161 -16.84 -12.16 -8.56
N ARG A 162 -16.11 -12.61 -7.53
CA ARG A 162 -16.06 -14.04 -7.16
C ARG A 162 -17.48 -14.53 -6.85
N ALA A 163 -18.34 -13.58 -6.45
CA ALA A 163 -19.78 -13.74 -6.43
C ALA A 163 -20.32 -14.27 -7.76
N THR A 164 -19.87 -13.87 -8.95
CA THR A 164 -20.41 -14.39 -10.22
C THR A 164 -20.02 -15.82 -10.55
N ARG A 165 -18.98 -16.45 -9.94
CA ARG A 165 -18.75 -17.89 -10.18
C ARG A 165 -19.76 -18.74 -9.40
N LYS A 166 -19.95 -18.46 -8.12
CA LYS A 166 -21.01 -19.11 -7.31
C LYS A 166 -22.42 -18.67 -7.73
N TRP A 167 -22.64 -17.40 -8.10
CA TRP A 167 -23.92 -16.96 -8.68
C TRP A 167 -24.19 -17.59 -10.03
N ARG A 168 -23.19 -17.77 -10.91
CA ARG A 168 -23.37 -18.50 -12.19
C ARG A 168 -23.64 -19.97 -11.95
N GLU A 169 -23.00 -20.60 -10.96
CA GLU A 169 -23.25 -22.00 -10.59
C GLU A 169 -24.63 -22.20 -9.94
N HIS A 170 -25.07 -21.32 -9.04
CA HIS A 170 -26.41 -21.37 -8.42
C HIS A 170 -27.53 -20.86 -9.34
N ALA A 171 -27.27 -19.92 -10.25
CA ALA A 171 -28.23 -19.45 -11.26
C ALA A 171 -28.29 -20.35 -12.51
N ALA A 172 -27.33 -21.25 -12.71
CA ALA A 172 -27.41 -22.33 -13.71
C ALA A 172 -28.27 -23.50 -13.22
N ALA A 173 -28.39 -23.70 -11.90
CA ALA A 173 -29.22 -24.74 -11.29
C ALA A 173 -30.71 -24.38 -11.22
N ALA A 174 -31.07 -23.09 -11.23
CA ALA A 174 -32.45 -22.62 -11.30
C ALA A 174 -32.77 -22.12 -12.71
N ARG A 175 -33.81 -22.66 -13.37
CA ARG A 175 -34.31 -22.19 -14.68
C ARG A 175 -34.33 -20.64 -14.71
N PRO A 176 -33.42 -19.97 -15.44
CA PRO A 176 -33.35 -18.53 -15.40
C PRO A 176 -34.55 -17.99 -16.18
N SER A 177 -35.51 -17.41 -15.46
CA SER A 177 -36.58 -16.63 -16.08
C SER A 177 -35.96 -15.57 -16.99
N TRP A 178 -36.51 -15.38 -18.19
CA TRP A 178 -36.03 -14.40 -19.18
C TRP A 178 -35.80 -13.01 -18.54
N ALA A 179 -36.68 -12.61 -17.61
CA ALA A 179 -36.58 -11.40 -16.81
C ALA A 179 -35.26 -11.29 -16.02
N ARG A 180 -34.75 -12.38 -15.43
CA ARG A 180 -33.46 -12.39 -14.70
C ARG A 180 -32.26 -12.23 -15.63
N ARG A 181 -32.32 -12.79 -16.84
CA ARG A 181 -31.29 -12.57 -17.87
C ARG A 181 -31.31 -11.12 -18.34
N CYS A 182 -32.49 -10.56 -18.59
CA CYS A 182 -32.64 -9.15 -18.97
C CYS A 182 -32.13 -8.21 -17.87
N CYS A 183 -32.44 -8.45 -16.59
CA CYS A 183 -31.90 -7.67 -15.48
C CYS A 183 -30.37 -7.77 -15.36
N GLY A 184 -29.79 -8.96 -15.54
CA GLY A 184 -28.34 -9.14 -15.52
C GLY A 184 -27.64 -8.41 -16.66
N VAL A 185 -28.22 -8.46 -17.87
CA VAL A 185 -27.71 -7.73 -19.04
C VAL A 185 -27.89 -6.23 -18.87
N ALA A 186 -29.04 -5.76 -18.36
CA ALA A 186 -29.28 -4.34 -18.08
C ALA A 186 -28.33 -3.79 -17.02
N ALA A 187 -28.08 -4.54 -15.94
CA ALA A 187 -27.11 -4.17 -14.91
C ALA A 187 -25.68 -4.12 -15.46
N TYR A 188 -25.31 -5.09 -16.31
CA TYR A 188 -24.02 -5.08 -17.00
C TYR A 188 -23.90 -3.86 -17.93
N LEU A 189 -24.91 -3.60 -18.77
CA LEU A 189 -24.94 -2.45 -19.69
C LEU A 189 -24.88 -1.12 -18.94
N LEU A 190 -25.62 -0.99 -17.85
CA LEU A 190 -25.60 0.20 -16.99
C LEU A 190 -24.21 0.39 -16.36
N SER A 191 -23.60 -0.69 -15.85
CA SER A 191 -22.26 -0.62 -15.27
C SER A 191 -21.19 -0.26 -16.32
N SER A 192 -21.31 -0.78 -17.54
CA SER A 192 -20.39 -0.46 -18.64
C SER A 192 -20.58 0.96 -19.15
N GLU A 193 -21.82 1.46 -19.21
CA GLU A 193 -22.12 2.83 -19.63
C GLU A 193 -21.66 3.83 -18.57
N LEU A 194 -21.90 3.56 -17.29
CA LEU A 194 -21.36 4.37 -16.18
C LEU A 194 -19.83 4.43 -16.22
N ALA A 195 -19.16 3.29 -16.42
CA ALA A 195 -17.71 3.24 -16.56
C ALA A 195 -17.23 4.01 -17.80
N HIS A 196 -17.96 3.92 -18.91
CA HIS A 196 -17.65 4.64 -20.14
C HIS A 196 -17.85 6.15 -19.99
N ARG A 197 -18.95 6.61 -19.39
CA ARG A 197 -19.25 8.03 -19.12
C ARG A 197 -18.28 8.62 -18.12
N PHE A 198 -17.88 7.84 -17.12
CA PHE A 198 -16.83 8.26 -16.19
C PHE A 198 -15.49 8.43 -16.90
N ARG A 199 -15.12 7.51 -17.81
CA ARG A 199 -13.94 7.65 -18.65
C ARG A 199 -14.03 8.85 -19.61
N GLN A 200 -15.20 9.12 -20.19
CA GLN A 200 -15.44 10.33 -20.99
C GLN A 200 -15.32 11.61 -20.16
N ALA A 201 -15.86 11.64 -18.93
CA ALA A 201 -15.75 12.79 -18.03
C ALA A 201 -14.29 13.07 -17.63
N VAL A 202 -13.48 12.02 -17.47
CA VAL A 202 -12.03 12.12 -17.30
C VAL A 202 -11.36 12.73 -18.54
N HIS A 203 -11.64 12.20 -19.74
CA HIS A 203 -11.07 12.72 -21.00
C HIS A 203 -11.50 14.16 -21.32
N LEU A 204 -12.69 14.57 -20.89
CA LEU A 204 -13.21 15.93 -21.04
C LEU A 204 -12.66 16.92 -19.99
N GLY A 205 -11.78 16.46 -19.08
CA GLY A 205 -11.16 17.30 -18.05
C GLY A 205 -12.10 17.70 -16.91
N LEU A 206 -13.28 17.08 -16.79
CA LEU A 206 -14.24 17.33 -15.70
C LEU A 206 -13.81 16.67 -14.39
N VAL A 207 -12.92 15.69 -14.47
CA VAL A 207 -12.29 15.04 -13.31
C VAL A 207 -10.87 15.60 -13.16
N PRO A 208 -10.48 16.09 -11.96
CA PRO A 208 -9.10 16.50 -11.70
C PRO A 208 -8.10 15.43 -12.14
N LYS A 209 -7.04 15.80 -12.86
CA LYS A 209 -5.96 14.90 -13.32
C LYS A 209 -5.40 14.00 -12.20
N ILE A 210 -5.45 14.49 -10.96
CA ILE A 210 -5.10 13.81 -9.72
C ILE A 210 -5.88 12.50 -9.51
N LEU A 211 -7.17 12.48 -9.86
CA LEU A 211 -8.02 11.31 -9.73
C LEU A 211 -7.84 10.34 -10.90
N GLU A 212 -7.60 10.84 -12.11
CA GLU A 212 -7.34 10.02 -13.30
C GLU A 212 -6.13 9.10 -13.11
N ALA A 213 -5.02 9.63 -12.60
CA ALA A 213 -3.80 8.86 -12.37
C ALA A 213 -3.95 7.78 -11.27
N SER A 214 -4.82 8.01 -10.28
CA SER A 214 -5.14 7.02 -9.23
C SER A 214 -6.11 5.94 -9.72
N LEU A 215 -6.94 6.21 -10.72
CA LEU A 215 -8.02 5.31 -11.15
C LEU A 215 -7.59 4.27 -12.20
N PHE A 216 -6.57 4.55 -13.01
CA PHE A 216 -6.17 3.73 -14.17
C PHE A 216 -4.82 3.02 -14.01
N GLN A 217 -4.43 2.71 -12.79
CA GLN A 217 -3.13 2.11 -12.51
C GLN A 217 -3.09 0.63 -12.93
N PRO A 218 -1.92 0.08 -13.31
CA PRO A 218 -1.73 -1.36 -13.45
C PRO A 218 -1.84 -2.00 -12.07
N MET A 219 -3.06 -2.26 -11.62
CA MET A 219 -3.35 -2.70 -10.26
C MET A 219 -3.19 -4.21 -10.13
N GLY A 220 -2.07 -4.78 -10.53
CA GLY A 220 -1.87 -6.23 -10.45
C GLY A 220 -0.42 -6.62 -10.38
N GLY A 221 -0.03 -7.24 -9.27
CA GLY A 221 1.14 -8.11 -9.22
C GLY A 221 0.77 -9.54 -9.60
N ASP A 222 1.77 -10.42 -9.66
CA ASP A 222 1.62 -11.85 -9.96
C ASP A 222 0.56 -12.53 -9.08
N ILE A 223 0.56 -12.13 -7.81
CA ILE A 223 -0.42 -12.51 -6.82
C ILE A 223 -1.03 -11.24 -6.23
N THR A 224 -2.31 -10.98 -6.50
CA THR A 224 -3.03 -9.86 -5.88
C THR A 224 -4.12 -10.35 -4.93
N ILE A 225 -4.04 -9.92 -3.67
CA ILE A 225 -5.01 -10.20 -2.61
C ILE A 225 -5.86 -8.94 -2.43
N VAL A 226 -7.18 -9.12 -2.55
CA VAL A 226 -8.15 -8.02 -2.44
C VAL A 226 -9.13 -8.34 -1.30
N PRO A 227 -9.41 -7.40 -0.38
CA PRO A 227 -10.38 -7.62 0.67
C PRO A 227 -11.81 -7.71 0.09
N PRO A 228 -12.76 -8.32 0.83
CA PRO A 228 -14.14 -8.39 0.37
C PRO A 228 -14.74 -6.98 0.26
N PHE A 229 -15.41 -6.69 -0.84
CA PHE A 229 -16.08 -5.41 -1.05
C PHE A 229 -17.29 -5.27 -0.11
N SER A 230 -17.26 -4.27 0.78
CA SER A 230 -18.41 -3.87 1.59
C SER A 230 -18.46 -2.36 1.71
N LEU A 231 -19.56 -1.75 1.25
CA LEU A 231 -19.77 -0.30 1.29
C LEU A 231 -19.65 0.29 2.70
N SER A 232 -19.98 -0.49 3.73
CA SER A 232 -19.85 -0.08 5.13
C SER A 232 -18.38 0.12 5.57
N ILE A 233 -17.43 -0.55 4.92
CA ILE A 233 -15.99 -0.43 5.21
C ILE A 233 -15.48 0.93 4.72
N TYR A 234 -15.95 1.41 3.57
CA TYR A 234 -15.54 2.70 3.00
C TYR A 234 -15.82 3.88 3.92
N GLY A 235 -17.00 3.91 4.54
CA GLY A 235 -17.34 4.94 5.54
C GLY A 235 -16.52 4.83 6.82
N LYS A 236 -16.07 3.62 7.18
CA LYS A 236 -15.25 3.36 8.37
C LYS A 236 -13.77 3.69 8.17
N VAL A 237 -13.23 3.63 6.94
CA VAL A 237 -11.82 4.00 6.63
C VAL A 237 -11.50 5.45 6.99
N ILE A 238 -12.48 6.36 6.91
CA ILE A 238 -12.32 7.79 7.24
C ILE A 238 -12.40 8.04 8.77
N SER A 239 -12.79 7.01 9.53
CA SER A 239 -12.94 7.07 10.98
C SER A 239 -11.75 6.41 11.68
N ASN A 240 -11.52 6.77 12.94
CA ASN A 240 -10.45 6.14 13.71
C ASN A 240 -10.77 4.66 13.94
N PRO A 241 -9.85 3.72 13.64
CA PRO A 241 -10.12 2.30 13.83
C PRO A 241 -10.24 1.96 15.32
N THR A 242 -11.20 1.09 15.65
CA THR A 242 -11.27 0.45 16.98
C THR A 242 -10.53 -0.88 16.99
N TRP A 243 -10.09 -1.34 18.16
CA TRP A 243 -9.41 -2.64 18.29
C TRP A 243 -10.24 -3.80 17.72
N ASP A 244 -11.55 -3.81 17.96
CA ASP A 244 -12.45 -4.82 17.41
C ASP A 244 -12.47 -4.79 15.87
N GLN A 245 -12.43 -3.60 15.26
CA GLN A 245 -12.37 -3.45 13.81
C GLN A 245 -11.04 -3.96 13.26
N VAL A 246 -9.92 -3.68 13.94
CA VAL A 246 -8.60 -4.21 13.55
C VAL A 246 -8.59 -5.73 13.59
N GLN A 247 -9.17 -6.34 14.62
CA GLN A 247 -9.28 -7.80 14.72
C GLN A 247 -10.16 -8.39 13.62
N GLN A 248 -11.31 -7.77 13.32
CA GLN A 248 -12.19 -8.18 12.22
C GLN A 248 -11.48 -8.09 10.86
N CYS A 249 -10.83 -6.95 10.57
CA CYS A 249 -10.06 -6.75 9.35
C CYS A 249 -8.92 -7.78 9.24
N THR A 250 -8.27 -8.13 10.35
CA THR A 250 -7.22 -9.16 10.39
C THR A 250 -7.78 -10.54 10.06
N ALA A 251 -8.91 -10.92 10.66
CA ALA A 251 -9.58 -12.19 10.38
C ALA A 251 -10.02 -12.30 8.91
N ASP A 252 -10.54 -11.21 8.33
CA ASP A 252 -10.93 -11.17 6.93
C ASP A 252 -9.73 -11.20 5.98
N ALA A 253 -8.62 -10.51 6.32
CA ALA A 253 -7.38 -10.59 5.58
C ALA A 253 -6.80 -12.02 5.56
N LEU A 254 -6.86 -12.74 6.69
CA LEU A 254 -6.45 -14.14 6.78
C LEU A 254 -7.30 -15.04 5.88
N ARG A 255 -8.63 -14.87 5.88
CA ARG A 255 -9.56 -15.61 5.00
C ARG A 255 -9.30 -15.34 3.52
N CYS A 256 -8.98 -14.10 3.14
CA CYS A 256 -8.65 -13.75 1.77
C CYS A 256 -7.30 -14.31 1.32
N THR A 257 -6.34 -14.43 2.24
CA THR A 257 -4.98 -14.92 1.94
C THR A 257 -4.95 -16.44 1.83
N TRP A 258 -5.75 -17.17 2.63
CA TRP A 258 -5.73 -18.64 2.71
C TRP A 258 -5.73 -19.38 1.36
N PRO A 259 -6.60 -19.04 0.39
CA PRO A 259 -6.64 -19.74 -0.90
C PRO A 259 -5.40 -19.53 -1.77
N VAL A 260 -4.58 -18.53 -1.44
CA VAL A 260 -3.45 -18.05 -2.24
C VAL A 260 -2.11 -18.49 -1.62
N VAL A 261 -2.10 -18.90 -0.36
CA VAL A 261 -0.89 -19.35 0.36
C VAL A 261 -0.16 -20.47 -0.37
N SER A 262 -0.87 -21.46 -0.90
CA SER A 262 -0.25 -22.55 -1.66
C SER A 262 0.48 -22.05 -2.90
N ARG A 263 -0.09 -21.05 -3.59
CA ARG A 263 0.52 -20.44 -4.76
C ARG A 263 1.76 -19.64 -4.38
N VAL A 264 1.68 -18.79 -3.35
CA VAL A 264 2.83 -18.05 -2.81
C VAL A 264 3.96 -19.02 -2.45
N ARG A 265 3.63 -20.15 -1.82
CA ARG A 265 4.61 -21.17 -1.44
C ARG A 265 5.32 -21.74 -2.66
N THR A 266 4.58 -22.14 -3.69
CA THR A 266 5.17 -22.68 -4.93
C THR A 266 6.04 -21.65 -5.63
N ASP A 267 5.58 -20.40 -5.73
CA ASP A 267 6.31 -19.33 -6.42
C ASP A 267 7.61 -18.96 -5.68
N CYS A 268 7.64 -19.04 -4.35
CA CYS A 268 8.84 -18.79 -3.53
C CYS A 268 9.71 -20.05 -3.29
N GLU A 269 9.25 -21.24 -3.64
CA GLU A 269 9.94 -22.50 -3.27
C GLU A 269 11.33 -22.58 -3.89
N VAL A 270 11.45 -22.21 -5.17
CA VAL A 270 12.72 -22.22 -5.90
C VAL A 270 13.72 -21.26 -5.26
N GLU A 271 13.30 -20.02 -4.98
CA GLU A 271 14.15 -19.01 -4.36
C GLU A 271 14.64 -19.49 -2.98
N ILE A 272 13.73 -19.96 -2.13
CA ILE A 272 14.07 -20.46 -0.79
C ILE A 272 15.06 -21.63 -0.86
N MET A 273 14.88 -22.56 -1.81
CA MET A 273 15.78 -23.71 -1.98
C MET A 273 17.16 -23.31 -2.49
N LEU A 274 17.22 -22.36 -3.42
CA LEU A 274 18.49 -21.79 -3.90
C LEU A 274 19.24 -21.11 -2.74
N ASP A 275 18.53 -20.30 -1.95
CA ASP A 275 19.09 -19.59 -0.80
C ASP A 275 19.63 -20.55 0.27
N GLN A 276 18.89 -21.61 0.58
CA GLN A 276 19.33 -22.66 1.49
C GLN A 276 20.56 -23.39 0.98
N SER A 277 20.59 -23.71 -0.31
CA SER A 277 21.71 -24.41 -0.95
C SER A 277 22.97 -23.54 -0.95
N ALA A 278 22.85 -22.26 -1.28
CA ALA A 278 23.94 -21.29 -1.24
C ALA A 278 24.52 -21.15 0.18
N ARG A 279 23.66 -21.06 1.21
CA ARG A 279 24.12 -21.00 2.62
C ARG A 279 24.86 -22.27 3.05
N ARG A 280 24.39 -23.45 2.63
CA ARG A 280 25.07 -24.73 2.92
C ARG A 280 26.45 -24.79 2.27
N LEU A 281 26.54 -24.40 1.00
CA LEU A 281 27.82 -24.33 0.26
C LEU A 281 28.79 -23.34 0.91
N ALA A 282 28.34 -22.14 1.26
CA ALA A 282 29.16 -21.13 1.93
C ALA A 282 29.73 -21.67 3.25
N LYS A 283 28.89 -22.34 4.05
CA LYS A 283 29.33 -22.97 5.31
C LYS A 283 30.37 -24.08 5.06
N ALA A 284 30.14 -24.95 4.09
CA ALA A 284 31.07 -26.04 3.77
C ALA A 284 32.42 -25.52 3.25
N VAL A 285 32.43 -24.44 2.46
CA VAL A 285 33.67 -23.79 2.00
C VAL A 285 34.42 -23.17 3.17
N GLN A 286 33.71 -22.50 4.10
CA GLN A 286 34.33 -21.92 5.28
C GLN A 286 34.95 -22.99 6.20
N GLU A 287 34.25 -24.11 6.41
CA GLU A 287 34.77 -25.25 7.16
C GLU A 287 35.99 -25.89 6.48
N ARG A 288 35.98 -26.01 5.13
CA ARG A 288 37.12 -26.52 4.38
C ARG A 288 38.33 -25.60 4.49
N ASN A 289 38.15 -24.29 4.34
CA ASN A 289 39.23 -23.32 4.45
C ASN A 289 39.85 -23.35 5.86
N ALA A 290 39.01 -23.40 6.91
CA ALA A 290 39.48 -23.54 8.28
C ALA A 290 40.30 -24.82 8.53
N ARG A 291 39.97 -25.94 7.86
CA ARG A 291 40.76 -27.18 7.94
C ARG A 291 42.11 -27.08 7.22
N LEU A 292 42.17 -26.36 6.11
CA LEU A 292 43.42 -26.15 5.36
C LEU A 292 44.36 -25.20 6.11
N ASP A 293 43.82 -24.16 6.73
CA ASP A 293 44.60 -23.18 7.51
C ASP A 293 45.07 -23.75 8.87
N GLY A 294 44.33 -24.70 9.46
CA GLY A 294 44.68 -25.36 10.73
C GLY A 294 45.56 -26.61 10.61
N GLY A 295 45.93 -27.04 9.40
CA GLY A 295 46.73 -28.26 9.15
C GLY A 295 48.21 -27.99 8.85
N GLY A 296 48.71 -26.79 9.16
CA GLY A 296 50.05 -26.30 8.78
C GLY A 296 51.10 -26.25 9.89
N ASP A 297 50.87 -26.85 11.07
CA ASP A 297 51.87 -26.98 12.15
C ASP A 297 52.46 -28.41 12.19
#